data_AF-A0A1Y2VWJ3-F1
#
_entry.id   AF-A0A1Y2VWJ3-F1
#
_cell.length_a   1.000
_cell.length_b   1.000
_cell.length_c   1.000
_cell.angle_alpha   90.00
_cell.angle_beta   90.00
_cell.angle_gamma   90.00
#
_symmetry.space_group_name_H-M   'P 1'
#
loop_
_entity.id
_entity.type
_entity.pdbx_description
1 polymer ?
#
loop_
_entity_poly.entity_id
_entity_poly.type
_entity_poly.pdbx_seq_one_letter_code
_entity_poly.pdbx_strand_id
1 'polypeptide(L)'
;MGSGVYSVPEAARGIFVDGILGNSLMKAALPDLRELSRHVRFEGSPKPSIPINWRFAESVSALKAFEATMLNHLITRKYKVEPVDFTINTDHASLFFMTPMIARIVKDGKPVPLDVLSNETFFKNQDLHRSHATLYRSLATNIYKTKDGRYYHIHGSMNPDPTLTALGLPLEGEPDDTYDSVVERIQAAVSQFDAGTLDQLMNEQYRQAGTIAYTSDEFLATEHGRECSQIGLYEVQKDTNSTQPASWWPENESNPSSLKRPLAGLKVVDLSRVIAGPTISRSLAEMGASVMRVMSYGDWHQEIIGQPIRP
;
A
#
# COMPACT_ATOMS: atom_id res chain seq x y z
N MET A 1 -0.49 34.22 14.86
CA MET A 1 -0.89 32.92 14.27
C MET A 1 -1.73 32.22 15.32
N GLY A 2 -3.03 32.06 15.06
CA GLY A 2 -3.97 31.57 16.08
C GLY A 2 -3.59 30.16 16.55
N SER A 3 -3.56 29.97 17.86
CA SER A 3 -3.41 28.69 18.54
C SER A 3 -4.66 27.81 18.30
N GLY A 4 -4.86 27.38 17.06
CA GLY A 4 -5.92 26.45 16.72
C GLY A 4 -5.70 25.13 17.46
N VAL A 5 -6.72 24.65 18.14
CA VAL A 5 -6.73 23.30 18.71
C VAL A 5 -6.55 22.31 17.56
N TYR A 6 -5.61 21.39 17.69
CA TYR A 6 -5.37 20.34 16.71
C TYR A 6 -6.66 19.58 16.36
N SER A 7 -6.89 19.33 15.08
CA SER A 7 -7.91 18.39 14.61
C SER A 7 -7.39 17.59 13.42
N VAL A 8 -7.75 16.30 13.36
CA VAL A 8 -7.42 15.42 12.21
C VAL A 8 -7.93 16.02 10.89
N PRO A 9 -9.19 16.52 10.78
CA PRO A 9 -9.68 17.12 9.53
C PRO A 9 -8.87 18.34 9.07
N GLU A 10 -8.52 19.26 9.98
CA GLU A 10 -7.74 20.45 9.61
C GLU A 10 -6.28 20.09 9.26
N ALA A 11 -5.68 19.15 9.99
CA ALA A 11 -4.34 18.66 9.68
C ALA A 11 -4.30 17.94 8.32
N ALA A 12 -5.31 17.12 7.99
CA ALA A 12 -5.46 16.49 6.69
C ALA A 12 -5.60 17.52 5.56
N ARG A 13 -6.43 18.56 5.78
CA ARG A 13 -6.58 19.67 4.84
C ARG A 13 -5.26 20.38 4.58
N GLY A 14 -4.48 20.67 5.62
CA GLY A 14 -3.15 21.27 5.49
C GLY A 14 -2.18 20.39 4.68
N ILE A 15 -2.11 19.09 4.97
CA ILE A 15 -1.28 18.15 4.20
C ILE A 15 -1.72 18.12 2.73
N PHE A 16 -3.01 18.09 2.45
CA PHE A 16 -3.54 18.09 1.09
C PHE A 16 -3.22 19.39 0.33
N VAL A 17 -3.53 20.56 0.90
CA VAL A 17 -3.40 21.84 0.20
C VAL A 17 -1.94 22.29 0.12
N ASP A 18 -1.19 22.20 1.21
CA ASP A 18 0.17 22.71 1.29
C ASP A 18 1.20 21.63 0.93
N GLY A 19 1.00 20.40 1.44
CA GLY A 19 1.93 19.29 1.25
C GLY A 19 1.81 18.56 -0.09
N ILE A 20 0.63 18.49 -0.70
CA ILE A 20 0.41 17.85 -2.01
C ILE A 20 0.27 18.91 -3.10
N LEU A 21 -0.76 19.76 -3.04
CA LEU A 21 -1.03 20.77 -4.08
C LEU A 21 -0.05 21.96 -4.06
N GLY A 22 0.67 22.17 -2.96
CA GLY A 22 1.71 23.18 -2.82
C GLY A 22 3.11 22.67 -3.14
N ASN A 23 3.28 21.35 -3.35
CA ASN A 23 4.58 20.75 -3.54
C ASN A 23 5.16 21.09 -4.92
N SER A 24 6.38 21.62 -4.92
CA SER A 24 7.08 22.01 -6.13
C SER A 24 7.42 20.85 -7.07
N LEU A 25 7.50 19.62 -6.56
CA LEU A 25 7.68 18.40 -7.36
C LEU A 25 6.41 17.97 -8.08
N MET A 26 5.26 18.49 -7.64
CA MET A 26 3.96 18.27 -8.28
C MET A 26 3.65 19.34 -9.32
N LYS A 27 4.63 20.14 -9.80
CA LYS A 27 4.41 21.23 -10.78
C LYS A 27 3.87 20.78 -12.13
N ALA A 28 4.06 19.51 -12.51
CA ALA A 28 3.42 18.91 -13.68
C ALA A 28 1.93 18.58 -13.45
N ALA A 29 1.40 18.87 -12.27
CA ALA A 29 0.00 18.69 -11.94
C ALA A 29 -0.91 19.52 -12.87
N LEU A 30 -2.08 18.98 -13.11
CA LEU A 30 -3.10 19.58 -13.96
C LEU A 30 -3.44 20.99 -13.42
N PRO A 31 -3.50 22.01 -14.28
CA PRO A 31 -3.47 23.42 -13.85
C PRO A 31 -4.68 23.85 -13.00
N ASP A 32 -5.77 23.10 -13.06
CA ASP A 32 -7.04 23.36 -12.38
C ASP A 32 -7.20 22.63 -11.04
N LEU A 33 -6.27 21.74 -10.63
CA LEU A 33 -6.43 20.97 -9.38
C LEU A 33 -6.56 21.88 -8.15
N ARG A 34 -5.83 23.00 -8.11
CA ARG A 34 -5.92 23.95 -6.98
C ARG A 34 -7.29 24.63 -6.91
N GLU A 35 -7.91 24.93 -8.04
CA GLU A 35 -9.27 25.47 -8.07
C GLU A 35 -10.28 24.39 -7.65
N LEU A 36 -10.19 23.20 -8.25
CA LEU A 36 -11.07 22.06 -7.96
C LEU A 36 -10.99 21.59 -6.51
N SER A 37 -9.85 21.79 -5.84
CA SER A 37 -9.67 21.45 -4.41
C SER A 37 -10.64 22.19 -3.48
N ARG A 38 -11.22 23.32 -3.90
CA ARG A 38 -12.23 24.07 -3.14
C ARG A 38 -13.53 23.30 -2.93
N HIS A 39 -13.76 22.29 -3.77
CA HIS A 39 -14.90 21.38 -3.68
C HIS A 39 -14.65 20.21 -2.74
N VAL A 40 -13.48 20.11 -2.11
CA VAL A 40 -13.19 19.06 -1.13
C VAL A 40 -13.29 19.60 0.29
N ARG A 41 -14.10 18.94 1.11
CA ARG A 41 -14.30 19.24 2.53
C ARG A 41 -13.86 18.06 3.37
N PHE A 42 -13.42 18.33 4.59
CA PHE A 42 -13.03 17.30 5.55
C PHE A 42 -13.97 17.33 6.74
N GLU A 43 -14.35 16.15 7.23
CA GLU A 43 -15.13 15.97 8.45
C GLU A 43 -14.58 14.78 9.25
N GLY A 44 -15.02 14.63 10.49
CA GLY A 44 -14.66 13.50 11.35
C GLY A 44 -14.23 13.96 12.73
N SER A 45 -13.77 12.99 13.52
CA SER A 45 -13.32 13.22 14.89
C SER A 45 -12.07 14.10 14.95
N PRO A 46 -11.95 15.02 15.93
CA PRO A 46 -10.77 15.88 16.06
C PRO A 46 -9.51 15.11 16.47
N LYS A 47 -9.65 13.91 17.04
CA LYS A 47 -8.53 13.04 17.44
C LYS A 47 -8.51 11.78 16.57
N PRO A 48 -7.34 11.16 16.33
CA PRO A 48 -7.27 9.91 15.57
C PRO A 48 -8.11 8.80 16.22
N SER A 49 -8.95 8.16 15.42
CA SER A 49 -9.78 7.02 15.85
C SER A 49 -8.97 5.71 15.99
N ILE A 50 -7.78 5.65 15.38
CA ILE A 50 -6.90 4.48 15.39
C ILE A 50 -5.53 4.92 15.95
N PRO A 51 -5.03 4.29 17.02
CA PRO A 51 -3.83 4.74 17.73
C PRO A 51 -2.55 4.31 17.01
N ILE A 52 -2.27 4.92 15.85
CA ILE A 52 -1.02 4.73 15.10
C ILE A 52 -0.12 5.94 15.36
N ASN A 53 1.16 5.68 15.63
CA ASN A 53 2.18 6.66 16.04
C ASN A 53 2.67 7.59 14.90
N TRP A 54 1.91 7.70 13.81
CA TRP A 54 2.20 8.53 12.64
C TRP A 54 0.95 9.34 12.29
N ARG A 55 1.09 10.34 11.41
CA ARG A 55 -0.04 11.12 10.85
C ARG A 55 -0.87 10.28 9.88
N PHE A 56 -1.36 9.14 10.35
CA PHE A 56 -1.96 8.09 9.53
C PHE A 56 -3.32 8.52 8.98
N ALA A 57 -4.23 8.93 9.87
CA ALA A 57 -5.55 9.37 9.46
C ALA A 57 -5.47 10.62 8.58
N GLU A 58 -4.56 11.55 8.90
CA GLU A 58 -4.36 12.77 8.14
C GLU A 58 -3.80 12.50 6.75
N SER A 59 -2.76 11.66 6.64
CA SER A 59 -2.09 11.35 5.36
C SER A 59 -3.01 10.59 4.41
N VAL A 60 -3.71 9.57 4.91
CA VAL A 60 -4.67 8.80 4.09
C VAL A 60 -5.82 9.70 3.64
N SER A 61 -6.34 10.55 4.52
CA SER A 61 -7.41 11.50 4.15
C SER A 61 -6.95 12.51 3.12
N ALA A 62 -5.71 13.01 3.22
CA ALA A 62 -5.15 13.93 2.23
C ALA A 62 -4.97 13.26 0.86
N LEU A 63 -4.55 12.00 0.81
CA LEU A 63 -4.48 11.23 -0.43
C LEU A 63 -5.87 10.98 -1.04
N LYS A 64 -6.89 10.73 -0.21
CA LYS A 64 -8.30 10.63 -0.67
C LYS A 64 -8.85 11.95 -1.18
N ALA A 65 -8.49 13.08 -0.58
CA ALA A 65 -8.81 14.40 -1.11
C ALA A 65 -8.15 14.67 -2.47
N PHE A 66 -6.90 14.22 -2.62
CA PHE A 66 -6.19 14.29 -3.90
C PHE A 66 -6.89 13.42 -4.97
N GLU A 67 -7.26 12.18 -4.65
CA GLU A 67 -8.05 11.30 -5.51
C GLU A 67 -9.39 11.95 -5.93
N ALA A 68 -10.13 12.52 -4.98
CA ALA A 68 -11.39 13.23 -5.25
C ALA A 68 -11.20 14.44 -6.18
N THR A 69 -10.11 15.18 -6.03
CA THR A 69 -9.80 16.33 -6.88
C THR A 69 -9.44 15.89 -8.31
N MET A 70 -8.66 14.82 -8.45
CA MET A 70 -8.38 14.20 -9.74
C MET A 70 -9.66 13.69 -10.41
N LEU A 71 -10.60 13.15 -9.63
CA LEU A 71 -11.89 12.72 -10.13
C LEU A 71 -12.74 13.90 -10.63
N ASN A 72 -12.74 15.02 -9.89
CA ASN A 72 -13.38 16.26 -10.33
C ASN A 72 -12.79 16.77 -11.66
N HIS A 73 -11.47 16.74 -11.82
CA HIS A 73 -10.83 17.08 -13.09
C HIS A 73 -11.29 16.16 -14.22
N LEU A 74 -11.32 14.86 -13.97
CA LEU A 74 -11.75 13.87 -14.96
C LEU A 74 -13.19 14.10 -15.40
N ILE A 75 -14.13 14.22 -14.46
CA ILE A 75 -15.56 14.31 -14.80
C ILE A 75 -15.92 15.62 -15.49
N THR A 76 -15.33 16.74 -15.08
CA THR A 76 -15.56 18.06 -15.71
C THR A 76 -15.03 18.03 -17.15
N ARG A 77 -13.88 17.42 -17.39
CA ARG A 77 -13.25 17.34 -18.71
C ARG A 77 -13.94 16.36 -19.65
N LYS A 78 -14.29 15.16 -19.18
CA LYS A 78 -14.92 14.10 -19.99
C LYS A 78 -16.40 14.36 -20.21
N TYR A 79 -17.14 14.66 -19.14
CA TYR A 79 -18.61 14.75 -19.16
C TYR A 79 -19.15 16.18 -19.28
N LYS A 80 -18.28 17.20 -19.29
CA LYS A 80 -18.67 18.62 -19.44
C LYS A 80 -19.71 19.07 -18.41
N VAL A 81 -19.55 18.56 -17.19
CA VAL A 81 -20.36 18.96 -16.03
C VAL A 81 -19.59 19.95 -15.17
N GLU A 82 -20.33 20.69 -14.34
CA GLU A 82 -19.73 21.51 -13.27
C GLU A 82 -19.04 20.61 -12.22
N PRO A 83 -18.00 21.12 -11.52
CA PRO A 83 -17.37 20.41 -10.41
C PRO A 83 -18.39 20.04 -9.32
N VAL A 84 -18.16 18.92 -8.64
CA VAL A 84 -19.03 18.44 -7.55
C VAL A 84 -18.31 18.48 -6.21
N ASP A 85 -19.07 18.70 -5.14
CA ASP A 85 -18.53 18.70 -3.78
C ASP A 85 -18.27 17.27 -3.27
N PHE A 86 -17.08 17.05 -2.71
CA PHE A 86 -16.66 15.82 -2.05
C PHE A 86 -16.43 16.08 -0.56
N THR A 87 -16.93 15.16 0.27
CA THR A 87 -16.66 15.16 1.72
C THR A 87 -15.78 13.95 2.07
N ILE A 88 -14.59 14.21 2.60
CA ILE A 88 -13.68 13.19 3.12
C ILE A 88 -13.90 13.07 4.62
N ASN A 89 -14.50 11.95 5.03
CA ASN A 89 -14.62 11.60 6.44
C ASN A 89 -13.32 10.93 6.91
N THR A 90 -12.58 11.59 7.80
CA THR A 90 -11.24 11.15 8.22
C THR A 90 -11.26 9.86 9.06
N ASP A 91 -12.33 9.62 9.81
CA ASP A 91 -12.51 8.38 10.57
C ASP A 91 -12.71 7.22 9.60
N HIS A 92 -13.60 7.38 8.61
CA HIS A 92 -13.83 6.36 7.60
C HIS A 92 -12.59 6.10 6.73
N ALA A 93 -11.90 7.15 6.28
CA ALA A 93 -10.70 7.02 5.46
C ALA A 93 -9.60 6.20 6.18
N SER A 94 -9.48 6.35 7.51
CA SER A 94 -8.50 5.61 8.31
C SER A 94 -8.77 4.10 8.37
N LEU A 95 -9.99 3.64 8.10
CA LEU A 95 -10.37 2.23 8.21
C LEU A 95 -10.04 1.39 6.97
N PHE A 96 -9.36 1.93 5.96
CA PHE A 96 -9.15 1.23 4.67
C PHE A 96 -8.45 -0.14 4.83
N PHE A 97 -7.55 -0.29 5.80
CA PHE A 97 -6.85 -1.56 6.07
C PHE A 97 -7.75 -2.63 6.71
N MET A 98 -8.93 -2.26 7.21
CA MET A 98 -9.93 -3.19 7.74
C MET A 98 -10.75 -3.87 6.63
N THR A 99 -10.56 -3.49 5.36
CA THR A 99 -11.35 -4.04 4.24
C THR A 99 -11.40 -5.59 4.22
N PRO A 100 -10.31 -6.34 4.47
CA PRO A 100 -10.36 -7.80 4.50
C PRO A 100 -11.33 -8.36 5.57
N MET A 101 -11.51 -7.66 6.69
CA MET A 101 -12.34 -8.11 7.81
C MET A 101 -13.85 -7.95 7.55
N ILE A 102 -14.22 -7.11 6.58
CA ILE A 102 -15.61 -6.87 6.19
C ILE A 102 -15.97 -7.52 4.85
N ALA A 103 -15.01 -8.21 4.22
CA ALA A 103 -15.24 -8.94 2.99
C ALA A 103 -16.33 -10.00 3.20
N ARG A 104 -17.17 -10.19 2.19
CA ARG A 104 -18.25 -11.18 2.21
C ARG A 104 -18.22 -12.00 0.95
N ILE A 105 -18.59 -13.28 1.09
CA ILE A 105 -18.83 -14.19 -0.02
C ILE A 105 -20.31 -14.56 -0.07
N VAL A 106 -20.83 -14.85 -1.25
CA VAL A 106 -22.19 -15.35 -1.41
C VAL A 106 -22.15 -16.87 -1.31
N LYS A 107 -22.70 -17.42 -0.21
CA LYS A 107 -22.85 -18.86 0.04
C LYS A 107 -24.34 -19.17 0.06
N ASP A 108 -24.79 -20.07 -0.82
CA ASP A 108 -26.20 -20.44 -0.97
C ASP A 108 -27.15 -19.23 -1.15
N GLY A 109 -26.71 -18.26 -1.96
CA GLY A 109 -27.45 -17.03 -2.25
C GLY A 109 -27.46 -15.99 -1.11
N LYS A 110 -26.74 -16.24 0.00
CA LYS A 110 -26.66 -15.32 1.13
C LYS A 110 -25.24 -14.78 1.33
N PRO A 111 -25.08 -13.48 1.61
CA PRO A 111 -23.77 -12.92 1.94
C PRO A 111 -23.36 -13.36 3.35
N VAL A 112 -22.24 -14.05 3.46
CA VAL A 112 -21.60 -14.44 4.73
C VAL A 112 -20.22 -13.78 4.84
N PRO A 113 -19.75 -13.43 6.06
CA PRO A 113 -18.39 -12.92 6.24
C PRO A 113 -17.35 -13.89 5.68
N LEU A 114 -16.34 -13.37 4.99
CA LEU A 114 -15.18 -14.12 4.60
C LEU A 114 -14.27 -14.28 5.82
N ASP A 115 -14.14 -15.50 6.33
CA ASP A 115 -13.13 -15.81 7.33
C ASP A 115 -11.81 -16.12 6.61
N VAL A 116 -10.92 -15.12 6.57
CA VAL A 116 -9.60 -15.20 5.95
C VAL A 116 -8.63 -16.16 6.67
N LEU A 117 -8.97 -16.60 7.88
CA LEU A 117 -8.20 -17.59 8.65
C LEU A 117 -8.85 -18.98 8.61
N SER A 118 -10.05 -19.10 8.05
CA SER A 118 -10.71 -20.39 7.91
C SER A 118 -10.03 -21.26 6.84
N ASN A 119 -10.04 -22.56 7.07
CA ASN A 119 -9.69 -23.56 6.06
C ASN A 119 -10.83 -23.78 5.04
N GLU A 120 -11.78 -22.86 4.91
CA GLU A 120 -12.87 -23.01 3.95
C GLU A 120 -12.33 -23.01 2.51
N THR A 121 -12.83 -23.94 1.70
CA THR A 121 -12.24 -24.35 0.43
C THR A 121 -12.60 -23.48 -0.77
N PHE A 122 -13.26 -22.34 -0.58
CA PHE A 122 -13.63 -21.44 -1.68
C PHE A 122 -12.42 -20.99 -2.49
N PHE A 123 -11.29 -20.85 -1.81
CA PHE A 123 -10.01 -20.55 -2.43
C PHE A 123 -9.00 -21.59 -1.97
N LYS A 124 -8.17 -22.06 -2.90
CA LYS A 124 -7.01 -22.88 -2.57
C LYS A 124 -6.08 -22.08 -1.66
N ASN A 125 -5.62 -22.68 -0.56
CA ASN A 125 -4.61 -22.06 0.29
C ASN A 125 -3.35 -21.72 -0.54
N GLN A 126 -2.93 -20.45 -0.50
CA GLN A 126 -1.78 -19.92 -1.22
C GLN A 126 -0.58 -19.63 -0.31
N ASP A 127 -0.62 -19.99 0.97
CA ASP A 127 0.56 -20.01 1.85
C ASP A 127 1.43 -21.25 1.55
N LEU A 128 1.98 -21.30 0.33
CA LEU A 128 2.68 -22.46 -0.21
C LEU A 128 3.96 -22.81 0.56
N HIS A 129 4.57 -21.81 1.20
CA HIS A 129 5.79 -21.98 2.01
C HIS A 129 5.52 -21.89 3.50
N ARG A 130 4.25 -22.03 3.94
CA ARG A 130 3.93 -22.16 5.35
C ARG A 130 4.45 -20.97 6.18
N SER A 131 4.45 -19.78 5.59
CA SER A 131 4.97 -18.55 6.20
C SER A 131 4.29 -18.23 7.53
N HIS A 132 3.02 -18.62 7.67
CA HIS A 132 2.23 -18.42 8.88
C HIS A 132 1.85 -19.74 9.59
N ALA A 133 2.46 -20.86 9.23
CA ALA A 133 2.09 -22.15 9.80
C ALA A 133 2.41 -22.30 11.29
N THR A 134 3.42 -21.56 11.79
CA THR A 134 3.77 -21.52 13.21
C THR A 134 4.08 -20.10 13.64
N LEU A 135 4.01 -19.86 14.96
CA LEU A 135 4.42 -18.60 15.57
C LEU A 135 5.89 -18.29 15.24
N TYR A 136 6.75 -19.30 15.32
CA TYR A 136 8.17 -19.21 14.96
C TYR A 136 8.39 -18.69 13.54
N ARG A 137 7.73 -19.30 12.56
CA ARG A 137 7.85 -18.90 11.14
C ARG A 137 7.27 -17.50 10.89
N SER A 138 6.20 -17.15 11.59
CA SER A 138 5.60 -15.81 11.51
C SER A 138 6.52 -14.73 12.07
N LEU A 139 7.22 -15.03 13.18
CA LEU A 139 8.14 -14.09 13.84
C LEU A 139 9.51 -13.95 13.15
N ALA A 140 9.74 -14.68 12.05
CA ALA A 140 10.76 -14.32 11.07
C ALA A 140 10.45 -12.99 10.33
N THR A 141 9.26 -12.42 10.55
CA THR A 141 8.91 -11.03 10.22
C THR A 141 8.69 -10.23 11.50
N ASN A 142 9.74 -9.60 12.02
CA ASN A 142 9.65 -8.78 13.24
C ASN A 142 10.90 -7.88 13.39
N ILE A 143 10.87 -6.96 14.35
CA ILE A 143 11.95 -6.02 14.63
C ILE A 143 12.76 -6.50 15.82
N TYR A 144 14.06 -6.71 15.63
CA TYR A 144 14.99 -7.18 16.66
C TYR A 144 16.17 -6.25 16.82
N LYS A 145 16.78 -6.23 18.00
CA LYS A 145 17.96 -5.42 18.31
C LYS A 145 19.23 -6.05 17.73
N THR A 146 20.07 -5.26 17.08
CA THR A 146 21.35 -5.71 16.50
C THR A 146 22.49 -5.48 17.49
N LYS A 147 23.66 -6.05 17.20
CA LYS A 147 24.88 -6.01 18.03
C LYS A 147 25.35 -4.59 18.34
N ASP A 148 25.27 -3.70 17.34
CA ASP A 148 25.61 -2.28 17.41
C ASP A 148 24.53 -1.43 18.12
N GLY A 149 23.52 -2.07 18.71
CA GLY A 149 22.48 -1.41 19.51
C GLY A 149 21.35 -0.80 18.70
N ARG A 150 21.38 -0.90 17.37
CA ARG A 150 20.29 -0.50 16.47
C ARG A 150 19.18 -1.57 16.47
N TYR A 151 18.14 -1.33 15.67
CA TYR A 151 17.09 -2.30 15.42
C TYR A 151 17.00 -2.60 13.91
N TYR A 152 16.72 -3.85 13.58
CA TYR A 152 16.56 -4.31 12.21
C TYR A 152 15.24 -5.07 12.07
N HIS A 153 14.46 -4.73 11.05
CA HIS A 153 13.26 -5.45 10.66
C HIS A 153 13.66 -6.59 9.71
N ILE A 154 13.74 -7.81 10.24
CA ILE A 154 13.80 -8.99 9.37
C ILE A 154 12.41 -9.25 8.79
N HIS A 155 12.34 -9.76 7.56
CA HIS A 155 11.08 -10.09 6.91
C HIS A 155 11.14 -11.51 6.34
N GLY A 156 10.15 -12.33 6.68
CA GLY A 156 9.97 -13.69 6.17
C GLY A 156 9.29 -13.73 4.80
N SER A 157 8.79 -12.61 4.29
CA SER A 157 8.10 -12.53 3.00
C SER A 157 7.00 -13.59 2.88
N MET A 158 6.84 -14.22 1.72
CA MET A 158 5.97 -15.39 1.56
C MET A 158 6.71 -16.71 1.79
N ASN A 159 8.01 -16.67 2.12
CA ASN A 159 8.84 -17.84 2.43
C ASN A 159 9.91 -17.43 3.44
N PRO A 160 9.78 -17.79 4.74
CA PRO A 160 10.72 -17.39 5.77
C PRO A 160 12.02 -18.20 5.76
N ASP A 161 12.11 -19.29 4.99
CA ASP A 161 13.27 -20.18 4.97
C ASP A 161 14.59 -19.45 4.66
N PRO A 162 14.67 -18.52 3.67
CA PRO A 162 15.90 -17.75 3.43
C PRO A 162 16.30 -16.89 4.63
N THR A 163 15.33 -16.25 5.30
CA THR A 163 15.58 -15.42 6.49
C THR A 163 16.16 -16.25 7.62
N LEU A 164 15.51 -17.39 7.92
CA LEU A 164 15.95 -18.31 8.97
C LEU A 164 17.32 -18.89 8.65
N THR A 165 17.54 -19.31 7.40
CA THR A 165 18.84 -19.84 6.94
C THR A 165 19.95 -18.79 7.06
N ALA A 166 19.69 -17.53 6.68
CA ALA A 166 20.65 -16.43 6.80
C ALA A 166 21.10 -16.18 8.24
N LEU A 167 20.19 -16.36 9.20
CA LEU A 167 20.46 -16.22 10.63
C LEU A 167 21.06 -17.48 11.26
N GLY A 168 21.26 -18.56 10.49
CA GLY A 168 21.74 -19.84 11.02
C GLY A 168 20.72 -20.53 11.94
N LEU A 169 19.44 -20.22 11.78
CA LEU A 169 18.35 -20.74 12.58
C LEU A 169 17.68 -21.96 11.93
N PRO A 170 17.05 -22.86 12.72
CA PRO A 170 16.26 -23.96 12.16
C PRO A 170 15.05 -23.43 11.38
N LEU A 171 14.58 -24.21 10.40
CA LEU A 171 13.42 -23.83 9.58
C LEU A 171 12.08 -23.99 10.31
N GLU A 172 12.06 -24.79 11.36
CA GLU A 172 10.88 -25.05 12.18
C GLU A 172 11.15 -24.68 13.64
N GLY A 173 10.08 -24.28 14.32
CA GLY A 173 10.10 -23.97 15.75
C GLY A 173 9.89 -25.22 16.60
N GLU A 174 9.88 -25.01 17.91
CA GLU A 174 9.63 -26.06 18.88
C GLU A 174 8.13 -26.22 19.17
N PRO A 175 7.63 -27.41 19.53
CA PRO A 175 6.20 -27.66 19.75
C PRO A 175 5.56 -26.80 20.85
N ASP A 176 6.34 -26.37 21.84
CA ASP A 176 5.94 -25.56 22.99
C ASP A 176 6.34 -24.08 22.88
N ASP A 177 6.66 -23.63 21.66
CA ASP A 177 7.05 -22.25 21.41
C ASP A 177 5.97 -21.25 21.87
N THR A 178 6.39 -20.33 22.72
CA THR A 178 5.65 -19.15 23.13
C THR A 178 6.16 -17.93 22.36
N TYR A 179 5.43 -16.82 22.42
CA TYR A 179 5.88 -15.57 21.80
C TYR A 179 7.26 -15.16 22.33
N ASP A 180 7.42 -15.17 23.66
CA ASP A 180 8.66 -14.73 24.31
C ASP A 180 9.84 -15.65 23.99
N SER A 181 9.63 -16.98 24.02
CA SER A 181 10.71 -17.95 23.72
C SER A 181 11.19 -17.85 22.27
N VAL A 182 10.27 -17.62 21.32
CA VAL A 182 10.62 -17.41 19.91
C VAL A 182 11.36 -16.09 19.72
N VAL A 183 10.83 -15.01 20.29
CA VAL A 183 11.46 -13.68 20.22
C VAL A 183 12.87 -13.75 20.78
N GLU A 184 13.07 -14.38 21.94
CA GLU A 184 14.39 -14.55 22.56
C GLU A 184 15.35 -15.31 21.63
N ARG A 185 14.90 -16.42 21.04
CA ARG A 185 15.71 -17.24 20.12
C ARG A 185 16.15 -16.45 18.89
N ILE A 186 15.22 -15.76 18.22
CA ILE A 186 15.54 -14.97 17.01
C ILE A 186 16.39 -13.74 17.38
N GLN A 187 16.07 -13.07 18.49
CA GLN A 187 16.84 -11.94 19.03
C GLN A 187 18.29 -12.35 19.33
N ALA A 188 18.52 -13.53 19.90
CA ALA A 188 19.86 -14.05 20.15
C ALA A 188 20.69 -14.19 18.87
N ALA A 189 20.07 -14.67 17.78
CA ALA A 189 20.72 -14.77 16.47
C ALA A 189 20.97 -13.37 15.85
N VAL A 190 19.97 -12.50 15.81
CA VAL A 190 20.09 -11.16 15.22
C VAL A 190 21.14 -10.30 15.95
N SER A 191 21.22 -10.42 17.28
CA SER A 191 22.19 -9.69 18.10
C SER A 191 23.67 -10.08 17.87
N GLN A 192 23.95 -11.08 17.04
CA GLN A 192 25.32 -11.40 16.60
C GLN A 192 25.80 -10.51 15.44
N PHE A 193 24.89 -9.80 14.77
CA PHE A 193 25.18 -8.99 13.59
C PHE A 193 25.08 -7.49 13.89
N ASP A 194 25.99 -6.71 13.33
CA ASP A 194 25.79 -5.26 13.20
C ASP A 194 24.72 -4.99 12.13
N ALA A 195 23.94 -3.92 12.27
CA ALA A 195 22.75 -3.71 11.42
C ALA A 195 23.10 -3.61 9.93
N GLY A 196 24.19 -2.94 9.57
CA GLY A 196 24.63 -2.81 8.17
C GLY A 196 25.08 -4.13 7.55
N THR A 197 25.76 -4.98 8.32
CA THR A 197 26.16 -6.32 7.87
C THR A 197 24.94 -7.20 7.65
N LEU A 198 23.95 -7.13 8.55
CA LEU A 198 22.69 -7.86 8.41
C LEU A 198 21.88 -7.38 7.21
N ASP A 199 21.84 -6.06 6.96
CA ASP A 199 21.17 -5.46 5.80
C ASP A 199 21.75 -5.99 4.49
N GLN A 200 23.08 -6.02 4.36
CA GLN A 200 23.76 -6.59 3.20
C GLN A 200 23.56 -8.11 3.07
N LEU A 201 23.60 -8.84 4.19
CA LEU A 201 23.37 -10.29 4.20
C LEU A 201 21.97 -10.62 3.67
N MET A 202 20.94 -9.93 4.18
CA MET A 202 19.56 -10.17 3.79
C MET A 202 19.29 -9.73 2.36
N ASN A 203 19.56 -8.47 2.02
CA ASN A 203 19.15 -7.91 0.73
C ASN A 203 20.02 -8.40 -0.45
N GLU A 204 21.34 -8.48 -0.27
CA GLU A 204 22.26 -8.77 -1.38
C GLU A 204 22.60 -10.25 -1.54
N GLN A 205 22.73 -10.99 -0.44
CA GLN A 205 23.14 -12.39 -0.49
C GLN A 205 21.93 -13.33 -0.53
N TYR A 206 21.00 -13.16 0.42
CA TYR A 206 19.83 -14.02 0.54
C TYR A 206 18.62 -13.54 -0.26
N ARG A 207 18.71 -12.35 -0.89
CA ARG A 207 17.64 -11.73 -1.70
C ARG A 207 16.31 -11.68 -0.94
N GLN A 208 16.40 -11.38 0.34
CA GLN A 208 15.27 -11.34 1.26
C GLN A 208 15.06 -9.91 1.76
N ALA A 209 13.79 -9.50 1.83
CA ALA A 209 13.43 -8.20 2.34
C ALA A 209 13.90 -8.04 3.80
N GLY A 210 14.41 -6.86 4.11
CA GLY A 210 14.72 -6.44 5.47
C GLY A 210 15.28 -5.03 5.45
N THR A 211 15.23 -4.34 6.58
CA THR A 211 15.74 -2.97 6.66
C THR A 211 16.10 -2.56 8.08
N ILE A 212 17.06 -1.65 8.20
CA ILE A 212 17.42 -1.01 9.46
C ILE A 212 16.29 -0.04 9.86
N ALA A 213 15.90 -0.05 11.14
CA ALA A 213 14.97 0.91 11.69
C ALA A 213 15.65 2.27 11.86
N TYR A 214 15.53 3.12 10.86
CA TYR A 214 16.05 4.49 10.86
C TYR A 214 15.09 5.47 11.55
N THR A 215 15.64 6.49 12.20
CA THR A 215 14.92 7.74 12.47
C THR A 215 14.61 8.47 11.15
N SER A 216 13.69 9.43 11.17
CA SER A 216 13.36 10.21 9.96
C SER A 216 14.57 10.94 9.39
N ASP A 217 15.40 11.56 10.24
CA ASP A 217 16.59 12.30 9.81
C ASP A 217 17.66 11.36 9.22
N GLU A 218 17.86 10.19 9.84
CA GLU A 218 18.77 9.18 9.29
C GLU A 218 18.28 8.65 7.94
N PHE A 219 16.98 8.34 7.81
CA PHE A 219 16.40 7.87 6.56
C PHE A 219 16.60 8.91 5.45
N LEU A 220 16.29 10.19 5.71
CA LEU A 220 16.47 11.28 4.74
C LEU A 220 17.95 11.51 4.40
N ALA A 221 18.87 11.14 5.28
CA ALA A 221 20.32 11.18 5.05
C ALA A 221 20.87 9.95 4.32
N THR A 222 20.06 8.91 4.06
CA THR A 222 20.47 7.78 3.20
C THR A 222 20.49 8.20 1.73
N GLU A 223 21.16 7.41 0.87
CA GLU A 223 21.06 7.57 -0.59
C GLU A 223 19.61 7.46 -1.05
N HIS A 224 18.90 6.43 -0.61
CA HIS A 224 17.50 6.21 -0.95
C HIS A 224 16.60 7.39 -0.54
N GLY A 225 16.74 7.89 0.70
CA GLY A 225 15.96 9.04 1.18
C GLY A 225 16.25 10.32 0.40
N ARG A 226 17.52 10.59 0.04
CA ARG A 226 17.88 11.73 -0.81
C ARG A 226 17.26 11.64 -2.19
N GLU A 227 17.37 10.49 -2.87
CA GLU A 227 16.80 10.32 -4.21
C GLU A 227 15.27 10.39 -4.17
N CYS A 228 14.61 9.68 -3.24
CA CYS A 228 13.16 9.73 -3.10
C CYS A 228 12.63 11.14 -2.79
N SER A 229 13.40 11.97 -2.08
CA SER A 229 13.01 13.36 -1.78
C SER A 229 12.87 14.25 -3.01
N GLN A 230 13.42 13.84 -4.16
CA GLN A 230 13.36 14.58 -5.42
C GLN A 230 12.23 14.11 -6.33
N ILE A 231 11.51 13.03 -5.97
CA ILE A 231 10.48 12.41 -6.80
C ILE A 231 9.10 12.84 -6.29
N GLY A 232 8.23 13.29 -7.20
CA GLY A 232 6.83 13.61 -6.90
C GLY A 232 6.01 12.35 -6.58
N LEU A 233 4.77 12.54 -6.07
CA LEU A 233 3.85 11.40 -5.86
C LEU A 233 3.54 10.65 -7.17
N TYR A 234 3.58 11.37 -8.30
CA TYR A 234 3.58 10.82 -9.65
C TYR A 234 4.29 11.79 -10.59
N GLU A 235 4.79 11.27 -11.70
CA GLU A 235 5.41 12.06 -12.76
C GLU A 235 4.70 11.79 -14.08
N VAL A 236 4.52 12.83 -14.89
CA VAL A 236 3.90 12.72 -16.22
C VAL A 236 4.93 13.17 -17.24
N GLN A 237 5.31 12.26 -18.13
CA GLN A 237 6.17 12.56 -19.26
C GLN A 237 5.37 12.37 -20.55
N LYS A 238 5.36 13.41 -21.39
CA LYS A 238 4.73 13.31 -22.71
C LYS A 238 5.68 12.57 -23.64
N ASP A 239 5.22 11.45 -24.17
CA ASP A 239 5.91 10.79 -25.29
C ASP A 239 5.75 11.65 -26.55
N THR A 240 6.86 12.25 -27.00
CA THR A 240 6.90 13.10 -28.20
C THR A 240 6.82 12.30 -29.50
N ASN A 241 7.08 11.00 -29.46
CA ASN A 241 7.00 10.11 -30.61
C ASN A 241 5.61 9.50 -30.80
N SER A 242 4.77 9.56 -29.77
CA SER A 242 3.39 9.06 -29.85
C SER A 242 2.56 9.93 -30.79
N THR A 243 1.99 9.29 -31.81
CA THR A 243 1.03 9.91 -32.73
C THR A 243 -0.42 9.69 -32.28
N GLN A 244 -0.64 9.05 -31.14
CA GLN A 244 -1.98 8.76 -30.64
C GLN A 244 -2.63 10.06 -30.13
N PRO A 245 -3.79 10.48 -30.68
CA PRO A 245 -4.48 11.66 -30.19
C PRO A 245 -5.03 11.42 -28.79
N ALA A 246 -5.12 12.49 -27.99
CA ALA A 246 -5.83 12.43 -26.71
C ALA A 246 -7.30 12.06 -26.96
N SER A 247 -7.78 11.01 -26.28
CA SER A 247 -9.15 10.54 -26.42
C SER A 247 -9.65 9.97 -25.09
N TRP A 248 -10.97 9.88 -24.96
CA TRP A 248 -11.61 9.18 -23.87
C TRP A 248 -11.94 7.75 -24.30
N TRP A 249 -12.04 6.84 -23.32
CA TRP A 249 -12.62 5.52 -23.58
C TRP A 249 -14.07 5.66 -24.07
N PRO A 250 -14.51 4.77 -24.98
CA PRO A 250 -15.85 4.82 -25.55
C PRO A 250 -16.92 4.49 -24.50
N GLU A 251 -18.14 4.99 -24.73
CA GLU A 251 -19.31 4.58 -23.95
C GLU A 251 -19.67 3.12 -24.21
N ASN A 252 -20.29 2.50 -23.21
CA ASN A 252 -20.76 1.12 -23.28
C ASN A 252 -22.24 1.10 -22.87
N GLU A 253 -23.13 0.78 -23.80
CA GLU A 253 -24.59 0.78 -23.55
C GLU A 253 -25.00 -0.21 -22.44
N SER A 254 -24.28 -1.33 -22.28
CA SER A 254 -24.56 -2.31 -21.22
C SER A 254 -24.01 -1.91 -19.84
N ASN A 255 -23.12 -0.92 -19.78
CA ASN A 255 -22.58 -0.35 -18.53
C ASN A 255 -22.37 1.16 -18.76
N PRO A 256 -23.46 1.94 -18.82
CA PRO A 256 -23.41 3.35 -19.18
C PRO A 256 -22.67 4.14 -18.12
N SER A 257 -21.92 5.16 -18.56
CA SER A 257 -21.26 6.04 -17.62
C SER A 257 -22.21 6.99 -16.91
N SER A 258 -21.78 7.42 -15.74
CA SER A 258 -22.48 8.43 -14.94
C SER A 258 -21.50 9.05 -13.96
N LEU A 259 -21.89 10.14 -13.28
CA LEU A 259 -21.06 10.73 -12.23
C LEU A 259 -20.77 9.76 -11.07
N LYS A 260 -21.63 8.75 -10.85
CA LYS A 260 -21.40 7.67 -9.87
C LYS A 260 -20.49 6.56 -10.39
N ARG A 261 -20.32 6.46 -11.72
CA ARG A 261 -19.48 5.46 -12.40
C ARG A 261 -18.62 6.15 -13.47
N PRO A 262 -17.76 7.10 -13.06
CA PRO A 262 -17.08 7.99 -13.99
C PRO A 262 -16.01 7.29 -14.84
N LEU A 263 -15.62 6.06 -14.48
CA LEU A 263 -14.69 5.23 -15.25
C LEU A 263 -15.40 4.16 -16.08
N ALA A 264 -16.73 4.16 -16.15
CA ALA A 264 -17.43 3.18 -16.98
C ALA A 264 -17.02 3.31 -18.46
N GLY A 265 -16.72 2.16 -19.07
CA GLY A 265 -16.12 2.05 -20.41
C GLY A 265 -14.60 1.99 -20.43
N LEU A 266 -13.90 2.42 -19.36
CA LEU A 266 -12.46 2.23 -19.22
C LEU A 266 -12.16 0.75 -19.02
N LYS A 267 -11.28 0.19 -19.86
CA LYS A 267 -10.80 -1.18 -19.73
C LYS A 267 -9.39 -1.17 -19.16
N VAL A 268 -9.18 -1.89 -18.07
CA VAL A 268 -7.90 -1.97 -17.37
C VAL A 268 -7.44 -3.41 -17.36
N VAL A 269 -6.20 -3.65 -17.82
CA VAL A 269 -5.54 -4.94 -17.66
C VAL A 269 -4.64 -4.83 -16.45
N ASP A 270 -4.94 -5.61 -15.41
CA ASP A 270 -4.16 -5.66 -14.19
C ASP A 270 -3.17 -6.85 -14.27
N LEU A 271 -1.89 -6.52 -14.41
CA LEU A 271 -0.76 -7.46 -14.42
C LEU A 271 0.03 -7.42 -13.10
N SER A 272 -0.50 -6.72 -12.10
CA SER A 272 0.16 -6.53 -10.81
C SER A 272 0.05 -7.75 -9.91
N ARG A 273 0.90 -7.76 -8.88
CA ARG A 273 0.96 -8.82 -7.88
C ARG A 273 0.72 -8.27 -6.48
N VAL A 274 0.40 -9.18 -5.57
CA VAL A 274 0.27 -8.89 -4.14
C VAL A 274 -0.81 -7.83 -3.88
N ILE A 275 -0.57 -6.82 -3.05
CA ILE A 275 -1.64 -6.01 -2.44
C ILE A 275 -1.84 -4.67 -3.17
N ALA A 276 -0.76 -3.97 -3.51
CA ALA A 276 -0.85 -2.58 -3.97
C ALA A 276 -1.60 -2.43 -5.29
N GLY A 277 -1.21 -3.18 -6.32
CA GLY A 277 -1.83 -3.09 -7.63
C GLY A 277 -3.29 -3.57 -7.65
N PRO A 278 -3.65 -4.72 -7.03
CA PRO A 278 -5.05 -5.12 -6.94
C PRO A 278 -5.92 -4.16 -6.12
N THR A 279 -5.34 -3.42 -5.17
CA THR A 279 -6.04 -2.34 -4.47
C THR A 279 -6.38 -1.20 -5.43
N ILE A 280 -5.44 -0.76 -6.27
CA ILE A 280 -5.68 0.25 -7.31
C ILE A 280 -6.78 -0.21 -8.26
N SER A 281 -6.65 -1.43 -8.79
CA SER A 281 -7.64 -2.01 -9.70
C SER A 281 -9.03 -2.11 -9.09
N ARG A 282 -9.13 -2.49 -7.81
CA ARG A 282 -10.40 -2.50 -7.07
C ARG A 282 -11.01 -1.10 -7.03
N SER A 283 -10.24 -0.08 -6.69
CA SER A 283 -10.74 1.32 -6.66
C SER A 283 -11.19 1.80 -8.05
N LEU A 284 -10.48 1.45 -9.12
CA LEU A 284 -10.91 1.76 -10.49
C LEU A 284 -12.24 1.05 -10.85
N ALA A 285 -12.39 -0.21 -10.46
CA ALA A 285 -13.61 -0.98 -10.67
C ALA A 285 -14.81 -0.44 -9.87
N GLU A 286 -14.59 -0.02 -8.62
CA GLU A 286 -15.59 0.65 -7.79
C GLU A 286 -16.13 1.93 -8.47
N MET A 287 -15.27 2.65 -9.18
CA MET A 287 -15.64 3.81 -10.00
C MET A 287 -16.18 3.45 -11.41
N GLY A 288 -16.36 2.17 -11.71
CA GLY A 288 -17.05 1.68 -12.90
C GLY A 288 -16.18 1.12 -14.02
N ALA A 289 -14.85 1.16 -13.88
CA ALA A 289 -13.95 0.55 -14.86
C ALA A 289 -14.17 -0.96 -14.98
N SER A 290 -13.93 -1.51 -16.17
CA SER A 290 -13.87 -2.95 -16.40
C SER A 290 -12.43 -3.43 -16.23
N VAL A 291 -12.17 -4.13 -15.15
CA VAL A 291 -10.83 -4.65 -14.83
C VAL A 291 -10.75 -6.12 -15.21
N MET A 292 -9.76 -6.48 -16.02
CA MET A 292 -9.35 -7.85 -16.24
C MET A 292 -8.01 -8.07 -15.54
N ARG A 293 -8.03 -8.85 -14.46
CA ARG A 293 -6.80 -9.26 -13.77
C ARG A 293 -6.26 -10.53 -14.42
N VAL A 294 -5.01 -10.48 -14.86
CA VAL A 294 -4.30 -11.62 -15.42
C VAL A 294 -3.29 -12.10 -14.39
N MET A 295 -3.38 -13.37 -14.01
CA MET A 295 -2.45 -13.99 -13.07
C MET A 295 -1.85 -15.22 -13.73
N SER A 296 -0.52 -15.37 -13.69
CA SER A 296 0.14 -16.63 -14.05
C SER A 296 -0.14 -17.66 -12.95
N TYR A 297 -0.41 -18.90 -13.34
CA TYR A 297 -0.59 -20.02 -12.41
C TYR A 297 0.79 -20.68 -12.18
N GLY A 298 1.35 -20.53 -10.98
CA GLY A 298 2.54 -21.29 -10.55
C GLY A 298 3.85 -20.50 -10.41
N ASP A 299 3.96 -19.28 -10.93
CA ASP A 299 5.21 -18.49 -10.89
C ASP A 299 5.35 -17.56 -9.66
N TRP A 300 4.66 -17.87 -8.57
CA TRP A 300 4.73 -17.10 -7.31
C TRP A 300 6.14 -17.03 -6.69
N HIS A 301 7.10 -17.82 -7.18
CA HIS A 301 8.29 -18.21 -6.43
C HIS A 301 9.63 -17.74 -7.00
N GLN A 302 9.72 -17.44 -8.30
CA GLN A 302 11.03 -17.16 -8.92
C GLN A 302 11.37 -15.66 -8.89
N GLU A 303 10.38 -14.78 -9.03
CA GLU A 303 10.66 -13.36 -9.29
C GLU A 303 10.76 -12.48 -8.04
N ILE A 304 10.17 -12.85 -6.89
CA ILE A 304 10.39 -12.11 -5.64
C ILE A 304 11.80 -12.40 -5.07
N ILE A 305 12.42 -13.52 -5.47
CA ILE A 305 13.70 -14.01 -4.94
C ILE A 305 14.87 -13.72 -5.91
N GLY A 306 14.64 -12.94 -6.98
CA GLY A 306 15.70 -12.64 -7.96
C GLY A 306 16.33 -13.89 -8.60
N GLN A 307 15.63 -15.03 -8.65
CA GLN A 307 16.15 -16.19 -9.36
C GLN A 307 15.90 -16.03 -10.86
N PRO A 308 16.90 -16.35 -11.71
CA PRO A 308 16.74 -16.26 -13.14
C PRO A 308 15.64 -17.22 -13.60
N ILE A 309 14.71 -16.68 -14.40
CA ILE A 309 13.71 -17.46 -15.13
C ILE A 309 14.44 -18.58 -15.86
N ARG A 310 14.23 -19.84 -15.45
CA ARG A 310 14.76 -20.98 -16.21
C ARG A 310 14.03 -21.04 -17.57
N PRO A 311 14.76 -21.32 -18.66
CA PRO A 311 14.21 -21.38 -20.00
C PRO A 311 13.13 -22.46 -20.17
#